data_AF-A0A926G9F7-F1
#
_entry.id   AF-A0A926G9F7-F1
#
_cell.length_a   1.000
_cell.length_b   1.000
_cell.length_c   1.000
_cell.angle_alpha   90.00
_cell.angle_beta   90.00
_cell.angle_gamma   90.00
#
_symmetry.space_group_name_H-M   'P 1'
#
loop_
_entity.id
_entity.type
_entity.pdbx_description
1 polymer ?
#
loop_
_entity_poly.entity_id
_entity_poly.type
_entity_poly.pdbx_seq_one_letter_code
_entity_poly.pdbx_strand_id
1 'polypeptide(L)'
;MRRYLYPFLILMTLVLPAAAQDTALTTQDIEQFRPQPFHEMAALVAQRYSGRMVAAQIQPPTAQERAMGASLIYEFRLVTTQRNLLNIRIDARDGKFLDVAGRGQLQARRK
;
A
#
# COMPACT_ATOMS: atom_id res chain seq x y z
N MET A 1 -54.23 37.73 25.32
CA MET A 1 -54.67 36.83 24.23
C MET A 1 -53.54 35.86 23.91
N ARG A 2 -53.81 34.55 24.09
CA ARG A 2 -52.91 33.43 23.77
C ARG A 2 -52.70 33.33 22.26
N ARG A 3 -51.47 33.01 21.83
CA ARG A 3 -51.21 32.14 20.68
C ARG A 3 -49.80 31.53 20.81
N TYR A 4 -49.78 30.26 21.20
CA TYR A 4 -48.66 29.36 20.96
C TYR A 4 -48.50 29.17 19.45
N LEU A 5 -47.26 29.11 18.94
CA LEU A 5 -46.92 28.29 17.78
C LEU A 5 -45.38 28.12 17.70
N TYR A 6 -44.89 26.95 18.11
CA TYR A 6 -43.65 26.42 17.54
C TYR A 6 -43.94 26.00 16.08
N PRO A 7 -43.00 26.23 15.15
CA PRO A 7 -42.59 25.13 14.30
C PRO A 7 -41.05 25.11 14.15
N PHE A 8 -40.41 24.00 14.50
CA PHE A 8 -40.14 22.89 13.57
C PHE A 8 -38.70 22.96 13.07
N LEU A 9 -37.86 22.39 13.92
CA LEU A 9 -36.59 21.73 13.66
C LEU A 9 -36.49 21.16 12.22
N ILE A 10 -35.59 21.70 11.40
CA ILE A 10 -35.01 20.96 10.26
C ILE A 10 -33.50 20.97 10.47
N LEU A 11 -33.05 19.94 11.18
CA LEU A 11 -31.66 19.50 11.17
C LEU A 11 -31.41 18.90 9.78
N MET A 12 -30.96 19.73 8.85
CA MET A 12 -30.58 19.27 7.51
C MET A 12 -29.24 18.54 7.62
N THR A 13 -29.31 17.24 7.91
CA THR A 13 -28.18 16.33 7.83
C THR A 13 -27.81 16.15 6.36
N LEU A 14 -26.86 16.96 5.90
CA LEU A 14 -26.25 16.82 4.59
C LEU A 14 -25.42 15.53 4.58
N VAL A 15 -26.05 14.41 4.21
CA VAL A 15 -25.34 13.17 3.88
C VAL A 15 -24.61 13.43 2.57
N LEU A 16 -23.36 13.88 2.65
CA LEU A 16 -22.48 13.93 1.48
C LEU A 16 -22.23 12.49 1.02
N PRO A 17 -22.45 12.16 -0.26
CA PRO A 17 -21.97 10.89 -0.77
C PRO A 17 -20.44 10.95 -0.72
N ALA A 18 -19.83 10.03 0.03
CA ALA A 18 -18.40 9.79 -0.05
C ALA A 18 -18.12 9.21 -1.44
N ALA A 19 -17.99 10.07 -2.44
CA ALA A 19 -17.45 9.69 -3.73
C ALA A 19 -16.00 9.26 -3.47
N ALA A 20 -15.74 7.95 -3.55
CA ALA A 20 -14.39 7.44 -3.68
C ALA A 20 -13.80 8.08 -4.94
N GLN A 21 -13.00 9.12 -4.77
CA GLN A 21 -12.25 9.72 -5.86
C GLN A 21 -11.13 8.73 -6.21
N ASP A 22 -11.42 7.81 -7.13
CA ASP A 22 -10.36 7.13 -7.87
C ASP A 22 -9.67 8.20 -8.71
N THR A 23 -8.60 8.79 -8.18
CA THR A 23 -7.74 9.70 -8.92
C THR A 23 -7.24 8.95 -10.15
N ALA A 24 -7.84 9.23 -11.31
CA ALA A 24 -7.44 8.62 -12.56
C ALA A 24 -5.96 8.97 -12.80
N LEU A 25 -5.12 7.94 -12.92
CA LEU A 25 -3.73 8.10 -13.35
C LEU A 25 -3.77 8.85 -14.68
N THR A 26 -3.10 10.00 -14.77
CA THR A 26 -3.06 10.73 -16.03
C THR A 26 -2.19 9.95 -17.02
N THR A 27 -2.46 10.07 -18.32
CA THR A 27 -1.62 9.45 -19.36
C THR A 27 -0.15 9.85 -19.21
N GLN A 28 0.12 11.08 -18.75
CA GLN A 28 1.46 11.56 -18.46
C GLN A 28 2.14 10.81 -17.32
N ASP A 29 1.40 10.42 -16.27
CA ASP A 29 1.95 9.64 -15.15
C ASP A 29 2.39 8.24 -15.61
N ILE A 30 1.62 7.64 -16.52
CA ILE A 30 1.93 6.31 -17.07
C ILE A 30 3.19 6.37 -17.94
N GLU A 31 3.31 7.37 -18.81
CA GLU A 31 4.47 7.53 -19.71
C GLU A 31 5.77 7.84 -18.96
N GLN A 32 5.68 8.53 -17.82
CA GLN A 32 6.85 8.89 -17.01
C GLN A 32 7.22 7.82 -15.98
N PHE A 33 6.36 6.84 -15.75
CA PHE A 33 6.60 5.79 -14.76
C PHE A 33 7.69 4.82 -15.23
N ARG A 34 8.86 4.92 -14.61
CA ARG A 34 9.98 4.01 -14.83
C ARG A 34 10.17 3.12 -13.60
N PRO A 35 9.59 1.91 -13.56
CA PRO A 35 9.81 1.01 -12.44
C PRO A 35 11.27 0.55 -12.42
N GLN A 36 11.80 0.37 -11.21
CA GLN A 36 13.09 -0.24 -11.00
C GLN A 36 13.10 -1.68 -11.54
N PRO A 37 14.26 -2.17 -11.99
CA PRO A 37 14.40 -3.54 -12.41
C PRO A 37 14.03 -4.52 -11.28
N PHE A 38 13.19 -5.48 -11.60
CA PHE A 38 12.62 -6.42 -10.62
C PHE A 38 13.68 -7.18 -9.81
N HIS A 39 14.79 -7.56 -10.46
CA HIS A 39 15.89 -8.27 -9.83
C HIS A 39 16.69 -7.42 -8.83
N GLU A 40 16.78 -6.11 -9.06
CA GLU A 40 17.41 -5.18 -8.12
C GLU A 40 16.58 -5.06 -6.85
N MET A 41 15.25 -5.00 -6.99
CA MET A 41 14.33 -4.95 -5.85
C MET A 41 14.36 -6.27 -5.05
N ALA A 42 14.47 -7.41 -5.74
CA ALA A 42 14.72 -8.69 -5.09
C ALA A 42 16.05 -8.70 -4.31
N ALA A 43 17.11 -8.10 -4.87
CA ALA A 43 18.40 -7.97 -4.21
C ALA A 43 18.31 -7.06 -2.96
N LEU A 44 17.58 -5.95 -3.02
CA LEU A 44 17.31 -5.10 -1.84
C LEU A 44 16.64 -5.87 -0.71
N VAL A 45 15.65 -6.73 -1.03
CA VAL A 45 15.02 -7.62 -0.04
C VAL A 45 16.04 -8.57 0.57
N ALA A 46 16.86 -9.22 -0.26
CA ALA A 46 17.87 -10.19 0.19
C ALA A 46 19.00 -9.55 1.02
N GLN A 47 19.33 -8.28 0.75
CA GLN A 47 20.26 -7.49 1.55
C GLN A 47 19.70 -7.10 2.91
N ARG A 48 18.37 -6.92 3.03
CA ARG A 48 17.73 -6.53 4.29
C ARG A 48 17.30 -7.72 5.15
N TYR A 49 16.94 -8.84 4.55
CA TYR A 49 16.42 -10.01 5.25
C TYR A 49 17.19 -11.28 4.91
N SER A 50 17.42 -12.11 5.93
CA SER A 50 18.02 -13.43 5.82
C SER A 50 16.95 -14.48 5.57
N GLY A 51 17.08 -15.23 4.48
CA GLY A 51 16.20 -16.32 4.13
C GLY A 51 16.27 -16.67 2.64
N ARG A 52 15.30 -17.46 2.18
CA ARG A 52 15.15 -17.89 0.80
C ARG A 52 13.91 -17.26 0.18
N MET A 53 14.08 -16.58 -0.94
CA MET A 53 12.95 -16.08 -1.74
C MET A 53 12.22 -17.27 -2.37
N VAL A 54 10.89 -17.29 -2.24
CA VAL A 54 10.04 -18.39 -2.74
C VAL A 54 8.97 -17.93 -3.72
N ALA A 55 8.65 -16.64 -3.73
CA ALA A 55 7.81 -16.04 -4.75
C ALA A 55 8.20 -14.57 -4.93
N ALA A 56 7.94 -14.06 -6.13
CA ALA A 56 8.15 -12.68 -6.49
C ALA A 56 7.10 -12.35 -7.56
N GLN A 57 6.32 -11.30 -7.34
CA GLN A 57 5.20 -10.94 -8.20
C GLN A 57 5.00 -9.42 -8.28
N ILE A 58 4.40 -8.96 -9.38
CA ILE A 58 3.95 -7.58 -9.54
C ILE A 58 2.47 -7.54 -9.13
N GLN A 59 2.10 -6.55 -8.34
CA GLN A 59 0.74 -6.39 -7.82
C GLN A 59 0.25 -4.94 -8.00
N PRO A 60 -1.06 -4.73 -8.18
CA PRO A 60 -1.62 -3.39 -8.07
C PRO A 60 -1.47 -2.86 -6.63
N PRO A 61 -1.34 -1.53 -6.47
CA PRO A 61 -1.36 -0.91 -5.14
C PRO A 61 -2.75 -0.95 -4.52
N THR A 62 -2.80 -1.21 -3.21
CA THR A 62 -4.02 -1.05 -2.40
C THR A 62 -4.43 0.43 -2.33
N ALA A 63 -5.66 0.71 -1.88
CA ALA A 63 -6.14 2.09 -1.74
C ALA A 63 -5.24 2.93 -0.81
N GLN A 64 -4.76 2.35 0.29
CA GLN A 64 -3.83 3.01 1.21
C GLN A 64 -2.47 3.26 0.58
N GLU A 65 -1.92 2.29 -0.16
CA GLU A 65 -0.64 2.46 -0.87
C GLU A 65 -0.74 3.52 -1.98
N ARG A 66 -1.86 3.57 -2.71
CA ARG A 66 -2.14 4.63 -3.68
C ARG A 66 -2.21 6.01 -3.02
N ALA A 67 -2.85 6.12 -1.86
CA ALA A 67 -2.88 7.36 -1.10
C ALA A 67 -1.48 7.81 -0.64
N MET A 68 -0.52 6.89 -0.52
CA MET A 68 0.89 7.17 -0.26
C MET A 68 1.71 7.48 -1.53
N GLY A 69 1.08 7.50 -2.71
CA GLY A 69 1.72 7.79 -4.00
C GLY A 69 2.25 6.57 -4.76
N ALA A 70 2.07 5.36 -4.23
CA ALA A 70 2.56 4.15 -4.90
C ALA A 70 1.71 3.85 -6.15
N SER A 71 2.38 3.65 -7.28
CA SER A 71 1.71 3.37 -8.58
C SER A 71 1.78 1.89 -8.97
N LEU A 72 2.84 1.18 -8.55
CA LEU A 72 3.04 -0.24 -8.84
C LEU A 72 3.80 -0.89 -7.68
N ILE A 73 3.39 -2.10 -7.29
CA ILE A 73 3.98 -2.81 -6.17
C ILE A 73 4.73 -4.05 -6.66
N TYR A 74 5.93 -4.24 -6.14
CA TYR A 74 6.59 -5.54 -6.15
C TYR A 74 6.38 -6.22 -4.81
N GLU A 75 5.84 -7.44 -4.86
CA GLU A 75 5.63 -8.27 -3.69
C GLU A 75 6.56 -9.49 -3.73
N PHE A 76 7.31 -9.67 -2.64
CA PHE A 76 8.24 -10.77 -2.46
C PHE A 76 7.81 -11.64 -1.29
N ARG A 77 7.88 -12.95 -1.46
CA ARG A 77 7.72 -13.91 -0.37
C ARG A 77 9.05 -14.51 -0.02
N LEU A 78 9.42 -14.42 1.25
CA LEU A 78 10.68 -14.91 1.78
C LEU A 78 10.43 -15.86 2.94
N VAL A 79 10.99 -17.06 2.86
CA VAL A 79 11.04 -18.00 3.98
C VAL A 79 12.32 -17.73 4.76
N THR A 80 12.18 -17.30 6.01
CA THR A 80 13.31 -17.00 6.89
C THR A 80 14.05 -18.27 7.31
N THR A 81 15.26 -18.13 7.86
CA THR A 81 16.02 -19.26 8.41
C THR A 81 15.24 -20.02 9.50
N GLN A 82 14.36 -19.33 10.24
CA GLN A 82 13.48 -19.92 11.24
C GLN A 82 12.19 -20.51 10.64
N ARG A 83 12.11 -20.65 9.32
CA ARG A 83 10.96 -21.19 8.57
C ARG A 83 9.67 -20.37 8.71
N ASN A 84 9.78 -19.10 9.07
CA ASN A 84 8.65 -18.18 9.00
C ASN A 84 8.52 -17.59 7.59
N LEU A 85 7.30 -17.29 7.16
CA LEU A 85 7.05 -16.61 5.89
C LEU A 85 6.92 -15.11 6.13
N LEU A 86 7.65 -14.31 5.34
CA LEU A 86 7.46 -12.87 5.23
C LEU A 86 6.84 -12.56 3.86
N ASN A 87 5.81 -11.70 3.87
CA ASN A 87 5.27 -11.04 2.68
C ASN A 87 5.77 -9.59 2.70
N ILE A 88 6.52 -9.21 1.67
CA ILE A 88 7.25 -7.95 1.63
C ILE A 88 6.75 -7.17 0.43
N ARG A 89 6.17 -6.00 0.66
CA ARG A 89 5.60 -5.13 -0.37
C ARG A 89 6.44 -3.88 -0.51
N ILE A 90 6.88 -3.61 -1.72
CA ILE A 90 7.83 -2.54 -2.06
C ILE A 90 7.26 -1.71 -3.22
N ASP A 91 7.42 -0.39 -3.14
CA ASP A 91 7.14 0.49 -4.27
C ASP A 91 8.13 0.21 -5.40
N ALA A 92 7.61 -0.11 -6.58
CA ALA A 92 8.43 -0.43 -7.74
C ALA A 92 9.21 0.79 -8.28
N ARG A 93 8.88 2.04 -7.89
CA ARG A 93 9.54 3.25 -8.40
C ARG A 93 10.90 3.50 -7.74
N ASP A 94 10.97 3.36 -6.43
CA ASP A 94 12.12 3.79 -5.62
C ASP A 94 12.64 2.69 -4.67
N GLY A 95 11.99 1.53 -4.62
CA GLY A 95 12.38 0.45 -3.73
C GLY A 95 11.99 0.68 -2.27
N LYS A 96 11.10 1.64 -1.98
CA LYS A 96 10.62 1.90 -0.64
C LYS A 96 9.77 0.74 -0.11
N PHE A 97 10.13 0.23 1.06
CA PHE A 97 9.32 -0.78 1.76
C PHE A 97 8.02 -0.13 2.26
N LEU A 98 6.89 -0.60 1.75
CA LEU A 98 5.56 -0.11 2.12
C LEU A 98 4.96 -0.96 3.24
N ASP A 99 5.15 -2.28 3.16
CA ASP A 99 4.72 -3.21 4.20
C ASP A 99 5.66 -4.42 4.28
N VAL A 100 5.83 -4.94 5.50
CA VAL A 100 6.51 -6.19 5.78
C VAL A 100 5.67 -6.96 6.80
N ALA A 101 4.91 -7.92 6.31
CA ALA A 101 4.03 -8.73 7.13
C ALA A 101 4.63 -10.13 7.33
N GLY A 102 4.56 -10.64 8.56
CA GLY A 102 4.93 -12.02 8.86
C GLY A 102 5.63 -12.19 10.21
N ARG A 103 5.65 -13.42 10.69
CA ARG A 103 6.33 -13.77 11.95
C ARG A 103 7.84 -13.76 11.76
N GLY A 104 8.58 -13.38 12.79
CA GLY A 104 10.04 -13.45 12.75
C GLY A 104 10.73 -12.34 11.96
N GLN A 105 10.01 -11.25 11.62
CA GLN A 105 10.55 -10.15 10.79
C GLN A 105 11.84 -9.53 11.37
N LEU A 106 11.88 -9.33 12.70
CA LEU A 106 13.00 -8.67 13.37
C LEU A 106 14.20 -9.60 13.45
N GLN A 107 13.95 -10.89 13.69
CA GLN A 107 14.98 -11.93 13.76
C GLN A 107 15.59 -12.20 12.38
N ALA A 108 14.79 -12.08 11.32
CA ALA A 108 15.24 -12.26 9.95
C ALA A 108 16.00 -11.03 9.41
N ARG A 109 15.87 -9.86 10.03
CA ARG A 109 16.52 -8.64 9.54
C ARG A 109 18.04 -8.74 9.70
N ARG A 110 18.77 -8.47 8.62
CA ARG A 110 20.23 -8.35 8.62
C ARG A 110 20.64 -7.06 9.35
N LYS A 111 21.74 -7.13 10.09
CA LYS A 111 22.30 -5.99 10.82
C LYS A 111 22.91 -5.00 9.85
#